data_AF-A0A1R3UI19-F1
#
_entry.id   AF-A0A1R3UI19-F1
#
_cell.length_a   1.000
_cell.length_b   1.000
_cell.length_c   1.000
_cell.angle_alpha   90.00
_cell.angle_beta   90.00
_cell.angle_gamma   90.00
#
_symmetry.space_group_name_H-M   'P 1'
#
loop_
_entity.id
_entity.type
_entity.pdbx_description
1 polymer ?
#
loop_
_entity_poly.entity_id
_entity_poly.type
_entity_poly.pdbx_seq_one_letter_code
_entity_poly.pdbx_strand_id
1 'polypeptide(L)'
;MIEVGDTKNPAGPTLSVPHSAWEHFLNQVTTGRTAHGRLRPEFLADGGFTLTDTATPDSPILVYTKAERDAFELGVQAGELRGARPQGILVN
;
A
#
# COMPACT_ATOMS: atom_id res chain seq x y z
N MET A 1 14.56 -1.30 3.78
CA MET A 1 13.74 -0.94 2.60
C MET A 1 12.57 -1.89 2.57
N ILE A 2 11.37 -1.43 2.23
CA ILE A 2 10.18 -2.26 2.11
C ILE A 2 9.83 -2.38 0.63
N GLU A 3 9.60 -3.60 0.19
CA GLU A 3 9.07 -3.92 -1.12
C GLU A 3 7.56 -4.11 -1.00
N VAL A 4 6.80 -3.29 -1.71
CA VAL A 4 5.34 -3.37 -1.79
C VAL A 4 5.00 -3.86 -3.19
N GLY A 5 4.63 -5.13 -3.30
CA GLY A 5 4.35 -5.78 -4.58
C GLY A 5 2.86 -5.78 -4.93
N ASP A 6 2.56 -5.98 -6.21
CA ASP A 6 1.23 -6.33 -6.67
C ASP A 6 0.77 -7.66 -6.03
N THR A 7 -0.35 -7.62 -5.31
CA THR A 7 -0.93 -8.79 -4.62
C THR A 7 -1.44 -9.87 -5.58
N LYS A 8 -1.68 -9.54 -6.85
CA LYS A 8 -2.18 -10.47 -7.88
C LYS A 8 -1.07 -11.17 -8.65
N ASN A 9 0.11 -10.55 -8.70
CA ASN A 9 1.22 -11.04 -9.50
C ASN A 9 2.54 -10.91 -8.72
N PRO A 10 3.09 -12.03 -8.22
CA PRO A 10 4.39 -12.05 -7.56
C PRO A 10 5.56 -11.57 -8.45
N ALA A 11 5.39 -11.61 -9.77
CA ALA A 11 6.33 -11.05 -10.76
C ALA A 11 5.89 -9.67 -11.27
N GLY A 12 4.86 -9.07 -10.66
CA GLY A 12 4.31 -7.78 -11.00
C GLY A 12 5.19 -6.63 -10.53
N PRO A 13 4.80 -5.38 -10.85
CA PRO A 13 5.51 -4.21 -10.39
C PRO A 13 5.60 -4.18 -8.86
N THR A 14 6.74 -3.71 -8.36
CA THR A 14 7.00 -3.56 -6.93
C THR A 14 7.49 -2.15 -6.65
N LEU A 15 6.91 -1.51 -5.63
CA LEU A 15 7.40 -0.25 -5.10
C LEU A 15 8.47 -0.52 -4.04
N SER A 16 9.67 0.01 -4.24
CA SER A 16 10.74 0.00 -3.24
C SER A 16 10.73 1.30 -2.46
N VAL A 17 10.28 1.26 -1.21
CA VAL A 17 10.17 2.46 -0.37
C VAL A 17 11.00 2.37 0.91
N PRO A 18 11.47 3.51 1.47
CA PRO A 18 12.05 3.53 2.80
C PRO A 18 11.05 3.05 3.85
N HIS A 19 11.55 2.33 4.86
CA HIS A 19 10.73 1.82 5.97
C HIS A 19 9.96 2.94 6.68
N SER A 20 10.60 4.09 6.91
CA SER A 20 9.98 5.26 7.52
C SER A 20 8.82 5.84 6.69
N ALA A 21 8.92 5.80 5.36
CA ALA A 21 7.84 6.25 4.47
C ALA A 21 6.66 5.27 4.50
N TRP A 22 6.94 3.97 4.57
CA TRP A 22 5.93 2.93 4.74
C TRP A 22 5.20 3.06 6.08
N GLU A 23 5.92 3.15 7.19
CA GLU A 23 5.31 3.35 8.52
C GLU A 23 4.48 4.64 8.61
N HIS A 24 4.98 5.73 8.02
CA HIS A 24 4.24 6.99 7.97
C HIS A 24 2.92 6.82 7.21
N PHE A 25 2.96 6.16 6.06
CA PHE A 25 1.76 5.85 5.27
C PHE A 25 0.76 4.99 6.06
N LEU A 26 1.21 3.90 6.69
CA LEU A 26 0.35 3.05 7.52
C LEU A 26 -0.31 3.83 8.66
N ASN A 27 0.45 4.71 9.33
CA ASN A 27 -0.09 5.56 10.38
C ASN A 27 -1.16 6.53 9.85
N GLN A 28 -1.00 7.07 8.64
CA GLN A 28 -2.01 7.92 8.03
C GLN A 28 -3.28 7.15 7.68
N VAL A 29 -3.15 5.94 7.16
CA VAL A 29 -4.28 5.04 6.90
C VAL A 29 -5.02 4.73 8.21
N THR A 30 -4.32 4.36 9.29
CA THR A 30 -4.97 4.11 10.60
C THR A 30 -5.66 5.33 11.19
N THR A 31 -5.16 6.54 10.93
CA THR A 31 -5.68 7.78 11.50
C THR A 31 -6.70 8.48 10.59
N GLY A 32 -7.02 7.89 9.44
CA GLY A 32 -7.93 8.47 8.45
C GLY A 32 -7.43 9.78 7.84
N ARG A 33 -6.11 10.05 7.91
CA ARG A 33 -5.51 11.28 7.38
C ARG A 33 -5.23 11.13 5.90
N THR A 34 -5.66 12.12 5.12
CA THR A 34 -5.52 12.15 3.65
C THR A 34 -4.26 12.84 3.14
N ALA A 35 -3.45 13.41 4.04
CA ALA A 35 -2.21 14.11 3.70
C ALA A 35 -1.07 13.12 3.42
N HIS A 36 -1.24 12.29 2.40
CA HIS A 36 -0.32 11.21 2.09
C HIS A 36 1.01 11.76 1.56
N GLY A 37 2.11 11.42 2.26
CA GLY A 37 3.44 11.95 2.00
C GLY A 37 4.08 11.38 0.73
N ARG A 38 5.21 10.69 0.87
CA ARG A 38 5.91 10.07 -0.27
C ARG A 38 5.05 9.05 -1.02
N LEU A 39 4.35 8.19 -0.28
CA LEU A 39 3.39 7.25 -0.81
C LEU A 39 2.03 7.92 -0.91
N ARG A 40 1.44 7.97 -2.09
CA ARG A 40 0.12 8.57 -2.34
C ARG A 40 -0.87 7.50 -2.78
N PRO A 41 -1.92 7.22 -1.99
CA PRO A 41 -3.05 6.45 -2.43
C PRO A 41 -4.02 7.35 -3.21
N GLU A 42 -4.65 6.81 -4.25
CA GLU A 42 -5.76 7.47 -4.95
C GLU A 42 -6.94 6.51 -5.01
N PHE A 43 -8.08 6.92 -4.44
CA PHE A 43 -9.26 6.07 -4.35
C PHE A 43 -10.04 6.07 -5.66
N LEU A 44 -10.35 4.88 -6.15
CA LEU A 44 -11.05 4.69 -7.41
C LEU A 44 -12.58 4.63 -7.18
N ALA A 45 -13.36 4.95 -8.21
CA ALA A 45 -14.83 4.97 -8.14
C ALA A 45 -15.44 3.58 -7.88
N ASP A 46 -14.71 2.51 -8.19
CA ASP A 46 -15.11 1.11 -7.91
C ASP A 46 -14.84 0.68 -6.46
N GLY A 47 -14.27 1.56 -5.64
CA GLY A 47 -13.92 1.30 -4.25
C GLY A 47 -12.50 0.77 -4.04
N GLY A 48 -11.74 0.53 -5.10
CA GLY A 48 -10.31 0.21 -5.02
C GLY A 48 -9.44 1.43 -4.71
N PHE A 49 -8.12 1.25 -4.78
CA PHE A 49 -7.18 2.36 -4.74
C PHE A 49 -5.91 2.06 -5.56
N THR A 50 -5.26 3.11 -6.05
CA THR A 50 -3.90 3.00 -6.60
C THR A 50 -2.89 3.51 -5.58
N LEU A 51 -1.66 2.99 -5.62
CA LEU A 51 -0.56 3.45 -4.77
C LEU A 51 0.64 3.82 -5.64
N THR A 52 1.16 5.03 -5.43
CA THR A 52 2.31 5.56 -6.18
C THR A 52 3.36 6.13 -5.23
N ASP A 53 4.64 5.89 -5.51
CA ASP A 53 5.76 6.60 -4.88
C ASP A 53 6.04 7.91 -5.63
N THR A 54 5.71 9.03 -5.00
CA THR A 54 5.84 10.37 -5.59
C THR A 54 7.27 10.93 -5.53
N ALA A 55 8.16 10.33 -4.74
CA ALA A 55 9.54 10.81 -4.63
C ALA A 55 10.47 10.19 -5.68
N THR A 56 10.02 9.15 -6.38
CA THR A 56 10.80 8.45 -7.40
C THR A 56 10.12 8.62 -8.76
N PRO A 57 10.72 9.38 -9.69
CA PRO A 57 10.22 9.49 -11.07
C PRO A 57 10.08 8.10 -11.70
N ASP A 58 9.06 7.91 -12.53
CA ASP A 58 8.78 6.65 -13.24
C ASP A 58 8.50 5.43 -12.34
N SER A 59 8.12 5.67 -11.08
CA SER A 59 7.65 4.59 -10.20
C SER A 59 6.43 3.91 -10.78
N PRO A 60 6.34 2.57 -10.71
CA PRO A 60 5.15 1.87 -11.12
C PRO A 60 3.98 2.24 -10.22
N ILE A 61 2.78 2.29 -10.81
CA ILE A 61 1.53 2.48 -10.08
C ILE A 61 1.00 1.08 -9.72
N LEU A 62 0.82 0.82 -8.44
CA LEU A 62 0.16 -0.40 -7.97
C LEU A 62 -1.34 -0.17 -7.95
N VAL A 63 -2.13 -1.14 -8.39
CA VAL A 63 -3.60 -1.04 -8.47
C VAL A 63 -4.23 -2.12 -7.62
N TYR A 64 -4.95 -1.70 -6.60
CA TYR A 64 -5.69 -2.57 -5.69
C TYR A 64 -7.19 -2.44 -5.96
N THR A 65 -7.84 -3.58 -6.10
CA THR A 65 -9.30 -3.70 -6.13
C THR A 65 -9.90 -3.35 -4.78
N LYS A 66 -11.22 -3.18 -4.73
CA LYS A 66 -11.95 -2.99 -3.48
C LYS A 66 -11.65 -4.06 -2.43
N ALA A 67 -11.68 -5.34 -2.81
CA ALA A 67 -11.42 -6.43 -1.88
C ALA A 67 -9.99 -6.39 -1.29
N GLU A 68 -9.00 -6.06 -2.13
CA GLU A 68 -7.62 -5.91 -1.69
C GLU A 68 -7.42 -4.68 -0.82
N ARG A 69 -8.14 -3.59 -1.11
CA ARG A 69 -8.18 -2.41 -0.24
C ARG A 69 -8.75 -2.76 1.13
N ASP A 70 -9.86 -3.49 1.17
CA ASP A 70 -10.50 -3.88 2.44
C ASP A 70 -9.56 -4.78 3.25
N ALA A 71 -8.90 -5.76 2.60
CA ALA A 71 -7.88 -6.60 3.22
C ALA A 71 -6.65 -5.78 3.67
N PHE A 72 -6.23 -4.79 2.88
CA PHE A 72 -5.15 -3.88 3.23
C PHE A 72 -5.50 -3.08 4.49
N GLU A 73 -6.67 -2.43 4.52
CA GLU A 73 -7.15 -1.66 5.67
C GLU A 73 -7.24 -2.53 6.94
N LEU A 74 -7.74 -3.76 6.82
CA LEU A 74 -7.77 -4.74 7.91
C LEU A 74 -6.35 -5.10 8.41
N GLY A 75 -5.42 -5.40 7.51
CA GLY A 75 -4.03 -5.73 7.85
C GLY A 75 -3.28 -4.53 8.47
N VAL A 76 -3.60 -3.30 8.04
CA VAL A 76 -3.08 -2.07 8.65
C VAL A 76 -3.60 -1.93 10.08
N GLN A 77 -4.89 -2.14 10.31
CA GLN A 77 -5.51 -2.06 11.63
C GLN A 77 -5.02 -3.16 12.59
N ALA A 78 -4.81 -4.37 12.08
CA ALA A 78 -4.25 -5.49 12.83
C ALA A 78 -2.75 -5.32 13.13
N GLY A 79 -2.07 -4.37 12.47
CA GLY A 79 -0.63 -4.11 12.63
C GLY A 79 0.27 -5.10 11.88
N GLU A 80 -0.30 -6.00 11.08
CA GLU A 80 0.40 -7.05 10.34
C GLU A 80 1.32 -6.48 9.25
N LEU A 81 0.97 -5.30 8.72
CA LEU A 81 1.72 -4.64 7.65
C LEU A 81 2.91 -3.79 8.14
N ARG A 82 3.16 -3.71 9.45
CA ARG A 82 4.30 -2.95 10.04
C ARG A 82 5.64 -3.71 10.04
N GLY A 83 5.66 -4.96 9.56
CA GLY A 83 6.88 -5.78 9.49
C GLY A 83 7.76 -5.52 8.26
N ALA A 84 8.99 -6.05 8.27
CA ALA A 84 9.96 -5.92 7.17
C ALA A 84 9.53 -6.59 5.83
N ARG A 85 8.45 -7.39 5.86
CA ARG A 85 7.84 -8.06 4.71
C ARG A 85 6.32 -8.06 4.87
N PRO A 86 5.62 -6.98 4.49
CA PRO A 86 4.16 -6.97 4.50
C PRO A 86 3.67 -7.98 3.46
N GLN A 87 3.31 -9.20 3.88
CA GLN A 87 2.61 -10.14 3.02
C GLN A 87 1.12 -9.85 3.16
N GLY A 88 0.50 -9.32 2.09
CA GLY A 88 -0.96 -9.24 2.01
C GLY A 88 -1.52 -10.66 2.13
N ILE A 89 -2.28 -10.92 3.18
CA ILE A 89 -2.94 -12.21 3.34
C ILE A 89 -4.06 -12.28 2.30
N LEU A 90 -3.97 -13.30 1.44
CA LEU A 90 -5.02 -13.65 0.49
C LEU A 90 -6.19 -14.23 1.31
N VAL A 91 -7.25 -13.44 1.49
CA VAL A 91 -8.49 -13.93 2.12
C VAL A 91 -9.26 -14.67 1.03
N ASN A 92 -9.36 -16.00 1.21
CA ASN A 92 -9.98 -16.94 0.29
C ASN A 92 -11.52 -16.90 0.35
#